data_AF-X1NLN2-F1
#
_entry.id   AF-X1NLN2-F1
#
_cell.length_a   1.000
_cell.length_b   1.000
_cell.length_c   1.000
_cell.angle_alpha   90.00
_cell.angle_beta   90.00
_cell.angle_gamma   90.00
#
_symmetry.space_group_name_H-M   'P 1'
#
loop_
_entity.id
_entity.type
_entity.pdbx_description
1 polymer ?
#
loop_
_entity_poly.entity_id
_entity_poly.type
_entity_poly.pdbx_seq_one_letter_code
_entity_poly.pdbx_strand_id
1 'polypeptide(L)'
;INIAMYIFTDREIALPLAKARERGVKVRLYLDKDQVDYKYSQSRFLVQKGIKARISTNNYIMHHKFAIIDNRILLTGSYNWTFSANHRNDENLMVIDDPEIIEIFQNQFVNLWSNKYSLERTRQLYEIAEVDFLPTSPTPAKPEDKIININLTSLEELTNILQISEPLALKILNLRVELGGFKEPKDLLQIPELTNLDLREWVGEGIIFSNS
;
A
#
# COMPACT_ATOMS: atom_id res chain seq x y z
N ILE A 1 -5.36 -0.04 0.86
CA ILE A 1 -5.38 -1.50 0.62
C ILE A 1 -3.98 -2.08 0.82
N ASN A 2 -3.81 -2.96 1.80
CA ASN A 2 -2.55 -3.63 2.13
C ASN A 2 -2.69 -5.13 1.88
N ILE A 3 -1.84 -5.74 1.07
CA ILE A 3 -2.01 -7.12 0.60
C ILE A 3 -0.71 -7.90 0.83
N ALA A 4 -0.79 -9.02 1.54
CA ALA A 4 0.28 -10.01 1.60
C ALA A 4 -0.22 -11.30 0.92
N MET A 5 0.38 -11.65 -0.21
CA MET A 5 -0.12 -12.73 -1.06
C MET A 5 1.00 -13.63 -1.54
N TYR A 6 0.87 -14.94 -1.31
CA TYR A 6 1.85 -15.94 -1.73
C TYR A 6 1.89 -16.07 -3.25
N ILE A 7 0.77 -16.41 -3.89
CA ILE A 7 0.67 -16.49 -5.36
C ILE A 7 -0.39 -15.52 -5.86
N PHE A 8 -0.01 -14.66 -6.81
CA PHE A 8 -0.92 -13.71 -7.44
C PHE A 8 -0.80 -13.77 -8.97
N THR A 9 -1.67 -14.55 -9.60
CA THR A 9 -1.75 -14.73 -11.06
C THR A 9 -3.10 -14.34 -11.65
N ASP A 10 -4.13 -14.12 -10.84
CA ASP A 10 -5.47 -13.83 -11.31
C ASP A 10 -5.63 -12.39 -11.81
N ARG A 11 -5.89 -12.25 -13.11
CA ARG A 11 -6.07 -10.95 -13.76
C ARG A 11 -7.40 -10.29 -13.38
N GLU A 12 -8.42 -11.06 -13.02
CA GLU A 12 -9.73 -10.54 -12.60
C GLU A 12 -9.64 -9.82 -11.26
N ILE A 13 -8.65 -10.15 -10.43
CA ILE A 13 -8.33 -9.44 -9.19
C ILE A 13 -7.34 -8.29 -9.45
N ALA A 14 -6.34 -8.49 -10.32
CA ALA A 14 -5.35 -7.47 -10.62
C ALA A 14 -5.94 -6.22 -11.30
N LEU A 15 -6.91 -6.39 -12.21
CA LEU A 15 -7.53 -5.27 -12.93
C LEU A 15 -8.29 -4.29 -12.00
N PRO A 16 -9.16 -4.74 -11.07
CA PRO A 16 -9.77 -3.87 -10.07
C PRO A 16 -8.75 -3.13 -9.20
N LEU A 17 -7.64 -3.76 -8.81
CA LEU A 17 -6.58 -3.09 -8.03
C LEU A 17 -5.91 -1.97 -8.83
N ALA A 18 -5.61 -2.22 -10.10
CA ALA A 18 -5.07 -1.19 -11.00
C ALA A 18 -6.05 -0.01 -11.14
N LYS A 19 -7.34 -0.29 -11.35
CA LYS A 19 -8.40 0.74 -11.39
C LYS A 19 -8.51 1.50 -10.06
N ALA A 20 -8.34 0.83 -8.93
CA ALA A 20 -8.33 1.49 -7.62
C ALA A 20 -7.13 2.46 -7.51
N ARG A 21 -5.94 2.02 -7.94
CA ARG A 21 -4.76 2.88 -7.98
C ARG A 21 -4.93 4.09 -8.89
N GLU A 22 -5.55 3.92 -10.06
CA GLU A 22 -5.89 5.02 -10.98
C GLU A 22 -6.81 6.07 -10.31
N ARG A 23 -7.66 5.67 -9.36
CA ARG A 23 -8.48 6.59 -8.55
C ARG A 23 -7.74 7.19 -7.34
N GLY A 24 -6.43 6.98 -7.24
CA GLY A 24 -5.61 7.43 -6.10
C GLY A 24 -5.73 6.57 -4.84
N VAL A 25 -6.43 5.41 -4.90
CA VAL A 25 -6.44 4.49 -3.74
C VAL A 25 -5.04 3.93 -3.56
N LYS A 26 -4.52 4.02 -2.34
CA LYS A 26 -3.22 3.47 -2.00
C LYS A 26 -3.30 1.94 -1.93
N VAL A 27 -2.49 1.27 -2.73
CA VAL A 27 -2.38 -0.19 -2.77
C VAL A 27 -0.93 -0.59 -2.52
N ARG A 28 -0.72 -1.53 -1.60
CA ARG A 28 0.60 -2.09 -1.25
C ARG A 28 0.58 -3.61 -1.40
N LEU A 29 1.55 -4.16 -2.12
CA LEU A 29 1.68 -5.61 -2.39
C LEU A 29 2.95 -6.16 -1.75
N TYR A 30 2.81 -7.09 -0.81
CA TYR A 30 3.92 -7.84 -0.24
C TYR A 30 3.87 -9.27 -0.77
N LEU A 31 4.90 -9.68 -1.52
CA LEU A 31 4.90 -10.90 -2.33
C LEU A 31 6.05 -11.84 -1.96
N ASP A 32 5.86 -13.12 -2.25
CA ASP A 32 6.89 -14.13 -2.11
C ASP A 32 8.01 -13.97 -3.16
N LYS A 33 9.25 -14.28 -2.76
CA LYS A 33 10.45 -14.04 -3.57
C LYS A 33 10.57 -14.93 -4.79
N ASP A 34 9.96 -16.11 -4.78
CA ASP A 34 10.05 -17.09 -5.85
C ASP A 34 8.79 -17.03 -6.71
N GLN A 35 7.62 -16.86 -6.08
CA GLN A 35 6.35 -16.78 -6.81
C GLN A 35 6.21 -15.51 -7.66
N VAL A 36 6.92 -14.44 -7.32
CA VAL A 36 6.93 -13.20 -8.11
C VAL A 36 7.43 -13.40 -9.54
N ASP A 37 8.33 -14.37 -9.76
CA ASP A 37 8.94 -14.68 -11.07
C ASP A 37 8.13 -15.71 -11.87
N TYR A 38 7.03 -16.23 -11.31
CA TYR A 38 6.18 -17.17 -12.01
C TYR A 38 5.62 -16.52 -13.29
N LYS A 39 5.57 -17.29 -14.39
CA LYS A 39 5.25 -16.80 -15.75
C LYS A 39 3.97 -15.94 -15.83
N TYR A 40 2.97 -16.25 -15.01
CA TYR A 40 1.67 -15.56 -15.02
C TYR A 40 1.48 -14.61 -13.83
N SER A 41 2.55 -14.34 -13.08
CA SER A 41 2.54 -13.40 -11.97
C SER A 41 2.05 -12.03 -12.43
N GLN A 42 1.13 -11.44 -11.67
CA GLN A 42 0.59 -10.11 -11.94
C GLN A 42 1.48 -9.00 -11.36
N SER A 43 2.57 -9.34 -10.68
CA SER A 43 3.47 -8.37 -10.03
C SER A 43 3.98 -7.30 -11.00
N ARG A 44 4.51 -7.70 -12.16
CA ARG A 44 4.99 -6.79 -13.21
C ARG A 44 3.91 -5.82 -13.67
N PHE A 45 2.73 -6.35 -14.00
CA PHE A 45 1.60 -5.53 -14.43
C PHE A 45 1.18 -4.52 -13.36
N LEU A 46 1.12 -4.95 -12.09
CA LEU A 46 0.66 -4.09 -10.99
C LEU A 46 1.67 -2.97 -10.69
N VAL A 47 2.98 -3.25 -10.70
CA VAL A 47 3.99 -2.18 -10.53
C VAL A 47 4.02 -1.22 -11.71
N GLN A 48 3.80 -1.70 -12.95
CA GLN A 48 3.60 -0.85 -14.13
C GLN A 48 2.36 0.04 -14.03
N LYS A 49 1.37 -0.36 -13.23
CA LYS A 49 0.19 0.45 -12.89
C LYS A 49 0.40 1.35 -11.67
N GLY A 50 1.65 1.49 -11.21
CA GLY A 50 2.02 2.37 -10.10
C GLY A 50 1.64 1.84 -8.73
N ILE A 51 1.34 0.55 -8.59
CA ILE A 51 1.12 -0.10 -7.29
C ILE A 51 2.48 -0.43 -6.67
N LYS A 52 2.67 -0.07 -5.41
CA LYS A 52 3.92 -0.35 -4.71
C LYS A 52 3.99 -1.84 -4.36
N ALA A 53 5.10 -2.48 -4.69
CA ALA A 53 5.37 -3.86 -4.31
C ALA A 53 6.66 -3.97 -3.50
N ARG A 54 6.69 -4.91 -2.56
CA ARG A 54 7.88 -5.33 -1.82
C ARG A 54 7.97 -6.85 -1.80
N ILE A 55 9.19 -7.36 -1.94
CA ILE A 55 9.44 -8.80 -2.05
C ILE A 55 10.02 -9.32 -0.74
N SER A 56 9.52 -10.45 -0.25
CA SER A 56 9.90 -11.00 1.04
C SER A 56 11.39 -11.36 1.16
N THR A 57 11.97 -11.18 2.35
CA THR A 57 13.28 -11.75 2.72
C THR A 57 13.21 -13.19 3.24
N ASN A 58 12.03 -13.81 3.29
CA ASN A 58 11.91 -15.13 3.89
C ASN A 58 12.85 -16.13 3.19
N ASN A 59 13.70 -16.81 3.97
CA ASN A 59 14.64 -17.80 3.45
C ASN A 59 13.91 -19.02 2.85
N TYR A 60 12.69 -19.27 3.32
CA TYR A 60 11.77 -20.28 2.80
C TYR A 60 10.67 -19.57 1.98
N ILE A 61 9.40 -19.70 2.40
CA ILE A 61 8.23 -19.17 1.70
C ILE A 61 7.48 -18.12 2.53
N MET A 62 7.03 -17.06 1.87
CA MET A 62 6.06 -16.10 2.38
C MET A 62 4.65 -16.59 2.05
N HIS A 63 4.06 -17.40 2.93
CA HIS A 63 2.82 -18.14 2.63
C HIS A 63 1.52 -17.42 3.05
N HIS A 64 1.57 -16.13 3.41
CA HIS A 64 0.37 -15.37 3.75
C HIS A 64 -0.56 -15.21 2.55
N LYS A 65 -1.87 -15.23 2.80
CA LYS A 65 -2.92 -14.83 1.86
C LYS A 65 -3.92 -13.94 2.59
N PHE A 66 -3.62 -12.66 2.70
CA PHE A 66 -4.54 -11.71 3.29
C PHE A 66 -4.50 -10.35 2.62
N ALA A 67 -5.61 -9.63 2.72
CA ALA A 67 -5.72 -8.23 2.31
C ALA A 67 -6.52 -7.43 3.34
N ILE A 68 -6.08 -6.20 3.60
CA ILE A 68 -6.74 -5.24 4.49
C ILE A 68 -7.20 -4.06 3.64
N ILE A 69 -8.50 -3.81 3.64
CA ILE A 69 -9.15 -2.74 2.88
C ILE A 69 -9.61 -1.68 3.89
N ASP A 70 -9.19 -0.44 3.65
CA ASP A 70 -9.58 0.77 4.42
C ASP A 70 -9.42 0.64 5.95
N ASN A 71 -8.46 -0.17 6.41
CA ASN A 71 -8.26 -0.54 7.82
C ASN A 71 -9.53 -1.06 8.52
N ARG A 72 -10.45 -1.63 7.74
CA ARG A 72 -11.78 -2.02 8.20
C ARG A 72 -12.21 -3.42 7.75
N ILE A 73 -11.76 -3.89 6.60
CA ILE A 73 -12.12 -5.23 6.12
C ILE A 73 -10.86 -6.05 5.96
N LEU A 74 -10.80 -7.19 6.64
CA LEU A 74 -9.78 -8.20 6.46
C LEU A 74 -10.33 -9.34 5.60
N LEU A 75 -9.62 -9.65 4.54
CA LEU A 75 -9.77 -10.86 3.74
C LEU A 75 -8.63 -11.81 4.11
N THR A 76 -8.91 -13.06 4.47
CA THR A 76 -7.85 -14.05 4.77
C THR A 76 -8.34 -15.49 4.59
N GLY A 77 -7.45 -16.44 4.35
CA GLY A 77 -7.80 -17.85 4.22
C GLY A 77 -6.72 -18.68 3.53
N SER A 78 -7.10 -19.82 2.95
CA SER A 78 -6.22 -20.63 2.09
C SER A 78 -6.05 -20.03 0.68
N TYR A 79 -7.02 -19.19 0.28
CA TYR A 79 -7.22 -18.70 -1.07
C TYR A 79 -6.05 -17.85 -1.59
N ASN A 80 -5.24 -18.43 -2.48
CA ASN A 80 -4.30 -17.66 -3.30
C ASN A 80 -5.05 -16.91 -4.40
N TRP A 81 -4.54 -15.77 -4.86
CA TRP A 81 -5.17 -15.00 -5.94
C TRP A 81 -4.77 -15.54 -7.31
N THR A 82 -5.31 -16.71 -7.64
CA THR A 82 -5.06 -17.44 -8.89
C THR A 82 -6.36 -17.86 -9.54
N PHE A 83 -6.36 -18.00 -10.87
CA PHE A 83 -7.54 -18.47 -11.60
C PHE A 83 -8.05 -19.82 -11.08
N SER A 84 -7.15 -20.75 -10.74
CA SER A 84 -7.52 -22.07 -10.22
C SER A 84 -8.17 -21.99 -8.83
N ALA A 85 -7.65 -21.15 -7.93
CA ALA A 85 -8.29 -20.92 -6.63
C ALA A 85 -9.71 -20.36 -6.79
N ASN A 86 -9.93 -19.52 -7.81
CA ASN A 86 -11.22 -18.89 -8.08
C ASN A 86 -12.26 -19.85 -8.72
N HIS A 87 -11.82 -20.86 -9.48
CA HIS A 87 -12.72 -21.65 -10.32
C HIS A 87 -12.66 -23.17 -10.14
N ARG A 88 -11.62 -23.70 -9.48
CA ARG A 88 -11.30 -25.14 -9.54
C ARG A 88 -10.94 -25.77 -8.19
N ASN A 89 -10.30 -25.03 -7.30
CA ASN A 89 -9.86 -25.57 -6.02
C ASN A 89 -10.95 -25.38 -4.95
N ASP A 90 -11.00 -26.33 -4.02
CA ASP A 90 -11.66 -26.10 -2.74
C ASP A 90 -10.76 -25.19 -1.89
N GLU A 91 -11.22 -23.98 -1.63
CA GLU A 91 -10.50 -22.95 -0.88
C GLU A 91 -11.43 -22.32 0.15
N ASN A 92 -10.88 -21.75 1.22
CA ASN A 92 -11.65 -20.94 2.15
C ASN A 92 -11.23 -19.47 2.04
N LEU A 93 -12.22 -18.57 2.16
CA LEU A 93 -12.04 -17.14 2.28
C LEU A 93 -12.93 -16.62 3.43
N MET A 94 -12.30 -15.97 4.39
CA MET A 94 -12.99 -15.25 5.46
C MET A 94 -12.98 -13.76 5.15
N VAL A 95 -14.12 -13.11 5.41
CA VAL A 95 -14.29 -11.65 5.38
C VAL A 95 -14.62 -11.22 6.80
N ILE A 96 -13.76 -10.40 7.40
CA ILE A 96 -13.81 -10.04 8.81
C ILE A 96 -13.86 -8.51 8.92
N ASP A 97 -14.88 -7.98 9.60
CA ASP A 97 -15.06 -6.57 10.00
C ASP A 97 -14.98 -6.49 11.54
N ASP A 98 -13.85 -6.93 12.11
CA ASP A 98 -13.56 -6.91 13.54
C ASP A 98 -12.28 -6.09 13.77
N PRO A 99 -12.37 -4.92 14.43
CA PRO A 99 -11.25 -3.98 14.53
C PRO A 99 -10.05 -4.56 15.28
N GLU A 100 -10.26 -5.41 16.29
CA GLU A 100 -9.17 -6.01 17.06
C GLU A 100 -8.38 -7.01 16.20
N ILE A 101 -9.08 -7.85 15.43
CA ILE A 101 -8.44 -8.80 14.51
C ILE A 101 -7.73 -8.04 13.39
N ILE A 102 -8.35 -7.00 12.83
CA ILE A 102 -7.76 -6.18 11.77
C ILE A 102 -6.48 -5.52 12.24
N GLU A 103 -6.45 -4.99 13.46
CA GLU A 103 -5.25 -4.37 14.03
C GLU A 103 -4.07 -5.36 14.11
N ILE A 104 -4.33 -6.61 14.51
CA ILE A 104 -3.31 -7.67 14.54
C ILE A 104 -2.71 -7.90 13.14
N PHE A 105 -3.56 -8.04 12.11
CA PHE A 105 -3.12 -8.25 10.74
C PHE A 105 -2.43 -7.00 10.15
N GLN A 106 -2.89 -5.81 10.52
CA GLN A 106 -2.28 -4.54 10.10
C GLN A 106 -0.87 -4.40 10.69
N ASN A 107 -0.69 -4.72 11.98
CA ASN A 107 0.62 -4.75 12.63
C ASN A 107 1.56 -5.77 11.96
N GLN A 108 1.04 -6.96 11.63
CA GLN A 108 1.81 -7.96 10.89
C GLN A 108 2.19 -7.46 9.49
N PHE A 109 1.27 -6.83 8.75
CA PHE A 109 1.58 -6.24 7.45
C PHE A 109 2.66 -5.17 7.57
N VAL A 110 2.56 -4.27 8.54
CA VAL A 110 3.56 -3.21 8.78
C VAL A 110 4.94 -3.81 9.07
N ASN A 111 5.01 -4.89 9.84
CA ASN A 111 6.24 -5.62 10.12
C ASN A 111 6.83 -6.27 8.85
N LEU A 112 6.00 -6.99 8.08
CA LEU A 112 6.41 -7.59 6.81
C LEU A 112 6.94 -6.52 5.84
N TRP A 113 6.16 -5.47 5.66
CA TRP A 113 6.46 -4.36 4.78
C TRP A 113 7.78 -3.70 5.17
N SER A 114 7.91 -3.24 6.42
CA SER A 114 9.03 -2.40 6.85
C SER A 114 10.32 -3.18 7.13
N ASN A 115 10.20 -4.38 7.70
CA ASN A 115 11.34 -5.06 8.32
C ASN A 115 11.74 -6.36 7.61
N LYS A 116 10.88 -6.93 6.76
CA LYS A 116 11.10 -8.26 6.16
C LYS A 116 11.06 -8.25 4.64
N TYR A 117 11.51 -7.19 3.98
CA TYR A 117 11.58 -7.14 2.51
C TYR A 117 13.02 -7.03 1.99
N SER A 118 13.28 -7.71 0.87
CA SER A 118 14.57 -7.69 0.20
C SER A 118 14.59 -6.51 -0.75
N LEU A 119 15.46 -5.53 -0.47
CA LEU A 119 15.65 -4.37 -1.34
C LEU A 119 16.14 -4.80 -2.73
N GLU A 120 17.05 -5.77 -2.79
CA GLU A 120 17.60 -6.30 -4.04
C GLU A 120 16.51 -6.96 -4.89
N ARG A 121 15.77 -7.93 -4.33
CA ARG A 121 14.69 -8.61 -5.08
C ARG A 121 13.57 -7.66 -5.46
N THR A 122 13.29 -6.66 -4.62
CA THR A 122 12.31 -5.64 -4.96
C THR A 122 12.79 -4.80 -6.13
N ARG A 123 14.05 -4.34 -6.16
CA ARG A 123 14.60 -3.61 -7.31
C ARG A 123 14.58 -4.42 -8.59
N GLN A 124 14.94 -5.71 -8.53
CA GLN A 124 14.89 -6.60 -9.69
C GLN A 124 13.49 -6.68 -10.31
N LEU A 125 12.42 -6.74 -9.50
CA LEU A 125 11.04 -6.69 -10.03
C LEU A 125 10.78 -5.40 -10.82
N TYR A 126 11.20 -4.25 -10.29
CA TYR A 126 11.00 -2.94 -10.93
C TYR A 126 11.83 -2.78 -12.21
N GLU A 127 13.08 -3.28 -12.20
CA GLU A 127 13.94 -3.34 -13.39
C GLU A 127 13.32 -4.19 -14.49
N ILE A 128 12.86 -5.40 -14.18
CA ILE A 128 12.15 -6.28 -15.13
C ILE A 128 10.85 -5.64 -15.63
N ALA A 129 10.19 -4.85 -14.78
CA ALA A 129 8.99 -4.13 -15.14
C ALA A 129 9.24 -2.89 -16.01
N GLU A 130 10.49 -2.45 -16.12
CA GLU A 130 10.89 -1.20 -16.78
C GLU A 130 10.22 0.02 -16.13
N VAL A 131 10.20 0.04 -14.79
CA VAL A 131 9.63 1.12 -13.97
C VAL A 131 10.64 1.56 -12.93
N ASP A 132 10.74 2.87 -12.69
CA ASP A 132 11.63 3.40 -11.64
C ASP A 132 11.26 2.84 -10.26
N PHE A 133 12.27 2.34 -9.55
CA PHE A 133 12.11 1.93 -8.16
C PHE A 133 11.96 3.17 -7.28
N LEU A 134 10.79 3.36 -6.69
CA LEU A 134 10.57 4.42 -5.68
C LEU A 134 11.16 3.96 -4.34
N PRO A 135 12.29 4.54 -3.88
CA PRO A 135 12.89 4.13 -2.61
C PRO A 135 11.98 4.53 -1.46
N THR A 136 11.86 3.65 -0.47
CA THR A 136 11.09 3.88 0.76
C THR A 136 11.95 3.97 2.01
N SER A 137 13.27 4.10 1.83
CA SER A 137 14.22 4.35 2.91
C SER A 137 14.70 5.80 2.82
N PRO A 138 14.98 6.46 3.97
CA PRO A 138 15.54 7.80 3.98
C PRO A 138 16.94 7.73 3.38
N THR A 139 17.03 8.01 2.09
CA THR A 139 18.29 8.32 1.43
C THR A 139 18.63 9.76 1.84
N PRO A 140 19.88 10.10 2.21
CA PRO A 140 20.21 11.49 2.50
C PRO A 140 19.99 12.32 1.21
N ALA A 141 19.06 13.29 1.24
CA ALA A 141 18.77 14.40 0.31
C ALA A 141 19.44 14.36 -1.10
N LYS A 142 18.78 14.49 -2.27
CA LYS A 142 17.51 15.07 -2.75
C LYS A 142 17.25 14.51 -4.18
N PRO A 143 16.02 14.57 -4.72
CA PRO A 143 15.61 15.70 -5.58
C PRO A 143 14.32 16.36 -5.05
N GLU A 144 14.41 17.66 -4.75
CA GLU A 144 13.31 18.57 -4.37
C GLU A 144 12.33 18.05 -3.30
N ASP A 145 12.68 18.18 -2.01
CA ASP A 145 11.72 18.01 -0.91
C ASP A 145 10.46 18.82 -1.19
N LYS A 146 9.32 18.14 -1.26
CA LYS A 146 8.01 18.79 -1.48
C LYS A 146 7.47 19.23 -0.14
N ILE A 147 7.67 20.51 0.18
CA ILE A 147 7.07 21.12 1.36
C ILE A 147 5.57 21.25 1.10
N ILE A 148 4.76 20.62 1.93
CA ILE A 148 3.30 20.72 1.91
C ILE A 148 2.84 21.44 3.17
N ASN A 149 2.20 22.59 3.02
CA ASN A 149 1.50 23.22 4.14
C ASN A 149 0.07 22.66 4.17
N ILE A 150 -0.15 21.63 4.99
CA ILE A 150 -1.43 20.91 5.00
C ILE A 150 -2.62 21.79 5.42
N ASN A 151 -2.34 22.90 6.11
CA ASN A 151 -3.36 23.86 6.51
C ASN A 151 -3.81 24.80 5.38
N LEU A 152 -2.96 25.00 4.36
CA LEU A 152 -3.26 25.87 3.22
C LEU A 152 -3.52 25.12 1.91
N THR A 153 -3.12 23.85 1.84
CA THR A 153 -3.19 23.05 0.61
C THR A 153 -4.63 22.87 0.12
N SER A 154 -4.83 22.99 -1.19
CA SER A 154 -6.10 22.73 -1.88
C SER A 154 -6.39 21.23 -2.08
N LEU A 155 -7.61 20.88 -2.50
CA LEU A 155 -7.97 19.49 -2.82
C LEU A 155 -7.05 18.88 -3.88
N GLU A 156 -6.80 19.62 -4.97
CA GLU A 156 -5.98 19.18 -6.09
C GLU A 156 -4.52 18.96 -5.66
N GLU A 157 -3.95 19.90 -4.92
CA GLU A 157 -2.59 19.76 -4.39
C GLU A 157 -2.47 18.58 -3.41
N LEU A 158 -3.47 18.34 -2.55
CA LEU A 158 -3.47 17.15 -1.68
C LEU A 158 -3.46 15.87 -2.50
N THR A 159 -4.31 15.75 -3.52
CA THR A 159 -4.35 14.56 -4.38
C THR A 159 -3.07 14.36 -5.16
N ASN A 160 -2.46 15.45 -5.66
CA ASN A 160 -1.26 15.40 -6.49
C ASN A 160 0.02 15.13 -5.67
N ILE A 161 0.18 15.81 -4.53
CA ILE A 161 1.38 15.71 -3.69
C ILE A 161 1.37 14.40 -2.90
N LEU A 162 0.25 14.10 -2.22
CA LEU A 162 0.17 12.91 -1.37
C LEU A 162 -0.18 11.63 -2.15
N GLN A 163 -0.51 11.76 -3.44
CA GLN A 163 -0.94 10.69 -4.34
C GLN A 163 -2.10 9.86 -3.76
N ILE A 164 -3.08 10.56 -3.19
CA ILE A 164 -4.27 9.99 -2.57
C ILE A 164 -5.52 10.21 -3.40
N SER A 165 -6.54 9.40 -3.15
CA SER A 165 -7.85 9.54 -3.78
C SER A 165 -8.55 10.82 -3.32
N GLU A 166 -9.33 11.42 -4.21
CA GLU A 166 -10.14 12.60 -3.92
C GLU A 166 -11.04 12.44 -2.67
N PRO A 167 -11.75 11.31 -2.44
CA PRO A 167 -12.54 11.14 -1.22
C PRO A 167 -11.73 11.22 0.07
N LEU A 168 -10.49 10.71 0.06
CA LEU A 168 -9.60 10.79 1.22
C LEU A 168 -9.08 12.22 1.41
N ALA A 169 -8.77 12.93 0.33
CA ALA A 169 -8.37 14.33 0.39
C ALA A 169 -9.51 15.22 0.94
N LEU A 170 -10.76 14.97 0.55
CA LEU A 170 -11.93 15.65 1.13
C LEU A 170 -12.07 15.39 2.63
N LYS A 171 -11.83 14.15 3.10
CA LYS A 171 -11.82 13.85 4.54
C LYS A 171 -10.75 14.64 5.29
N ILE A 172 -9.55 14.80 4.70
CA ILE A 172 -8.49 15.64 5.26
C ILE A 172 -8.95 17.10 5.36
N LEU A 173 -9.57 17.65 4.31
CA LEU A 173 -10.06 19.03 4.33
C LEU A 173 -11.17 19.25 5.37
N ASN A 174 -12.08 18.29 5.53
CA ASN A 174 -13.14 18.36 6.54
C ASN A 174 -12.56 18.32 7.96
N LEU A 175 -11.68 17.36 8.25
CA LEU A 175 -11.02 17.25 9.55
C LEU A 175 -10.19 18.51 9.87
N ARG A 176 -9.54 19.10 8.86
CA ARG A 176 -8.83 20.38 9.01
C ARG A 176 -9.75 21.47 9.54
N VAL A 177 -10.97 21.59 9.00
CA VAL A 177 -11.95 22.58 9.44
C VAL A 177 -12.42 22.28 10.86
N GLU A 178 -12.72 21.02 11.16
CA GLU A 178 -13.18 20.58 12.49
C GLU A 178 -12.16 20.88 13.59
N LEU A 179 -10.87 20.72 13.31
CA LEU A 179 -9.79 20.97 14.27
C LEU A 179 -9.33 22.43 14.32
N GLY A 180 -9.81 23.29 13.40
CA GLY A 180 -9.32 24.66 13.25
C GLY A 180 -7.88 24.73 12.72
N GLY A 181 -7.47 23.72 11.94
CA GLY A 181 -6.11 23.50 11.47
C GLY A 181 -5.39 22.38 12.22
N PHE A 182 -4.51 21.68 11.50
CA PHE A 182 -3.62 20.66 12.05
C PHE A 182 -2.43 21.31 12.78
N LYS A 183 -2.11 20.80 13.96
CA LYS A 183 -0.96 21.22 14.80
C LYS A 183 0.25 20.34 14.59
N GLU A 184 0.04 19.09 14.23
CA GLU A 184 1.09 18.15 13.88
C GLU A 184 0.62 17.16 12.82
N PRO A 185 1.52 16.55 12.03
CA PRO A 185 1.14 15.60 10.99
C PRO A 185 0.35 14.38 11.51
N LYS A 186 0.51 14.06 12.80
CA LYS A 186 -0.22 12.96 13.45
C LYS A 186 -1.71 13.23 13.62
N ASP A 187 -2.16 14.49 13.55
CA ASP A 187 -3.59 14.81 13.63
C ASP A 187 -4.38 14.14 12.48
N LEU A 188 -3.72 13.87 11.34
CA LEU A 188 -4.30 13.12 10.23
C LEU A 188 -4.70 11.68 10.59
N LEU A 189 -4.14 11.10 11.65
CA LEU A 189 -4.46 9.75 12.10
C LEU A 189 -5.83 9.66 12.77
N GLN A 190 -6.53 10.78 12.97
CA GLN A 190 -7.95 10.77 13.32
C GLN A 190 -8.83 10.30 12.14
N ILE A 191 -8.29 10.28 10.92
CA ILE A 191 -8.93 9.67 9.75
C ILE A 191 -8.64 8.16 9.78
N PRO A 192 -9.65 7.28 9.93
CA PRO A 192 -9.45 5.84 10.11
C PRO A 192 -8.67 5.16 8.99
N GLU A 193 -8.75 5.70 7.76
CA GLU A 193 -8.04 5.17 6.60
C GLU A 193 -6.53 5.49 6.60
N LEU A 194 -6.07 6.44 7.41
CA LEU A 194 -4.67 6.85 7.50
C LEU A 194 -3.98 6.19 8.70
N THR A 195 -2.77 5.68 8.44
CA THR A 195 -1.95 5.01 9.45
C THR A 195 -0.59 5.66 9.60
N ASN A 196 0.13 5.31 10.67
CA ASN A 196 1.53 5.67 10.83
C ASN A 196 2.44 5.17 9.68
N LEU A 197 2.01 4.14 8.94
CA LEU A 197 2.75 3.69 7.75
C LEU A 197 2.60 4.70 6.61
N ASP A 198 1.43 5.32 6.46
CA ASP A 198 1.18 6.35 5.44
C ASP A 198 2.06 7.58 5.65
N LEU A 199 2.09 8.09 6.89
CA LEU A 199 2.94 9.24 7.25
C LEU A 199 4.42 8.94 6.99
N ARG A 200 4.88 7.75 7.38
CA ARG A 200 6.27 7.32 7.16
C ARG A 200 6.64 7.24 5.67
N GLU A 201 5.74 6.73 4.85
CA GLU A 201 5.97 6.66 3.41
C GLU A 201 6.03 8.05 2.78
N TRP A 202 5.14 8.97 3.15
CA TRP A 202 5.19 10.34 2.63
C TRP A 202 6.49 11.04 3.01
N VAL A 203 6.94 10.91 4.26
CA VAL A 203 8.26 11.45 4.67
C VAL A 203 9.40 10.77 3.90
N GLY A 204 9.33 9.45 3.69
CA GLY A 204 10.30 8.72 2.87
C GLY A 204 10.33 9.14 1.40
N GLU A 205 9.22 9.69 0.89
CA GLU A 205 9.09 10.28 -0.44
C GLU A 205 9.52 11.77 -0.49
N GLY A 206 10.07 12.30 0.60
CA GLY A 206 10.54 13.69 0.67
C GLY A 206 9.44 14.71 0.92
N ILE A 207 8.25 14.26 1.38
CA ILE A 207 7.17 15.18 1.76
C ILE A 207 7.43 15.70 3.17
N ILE A 208 7.51 17.02 3.30
CA ILE A 208 7.70 17.71 4.57
C ILE A 208 6.41 18.46 4.90
N PHE A 209 5.77 18.09 6.00
CA PHE A 209 4.58 18.78 6.50
C PHE A 209 4.98 20.07 7.22
N SER A 210 4.53 21.21 6.71
CA SER A 210 4.60 22.51 7.39
C SER A 210 3.24 22.85 8.02
N ASN A 211 3.28 23.48 9.19
CA ASN A 211 2.10 24.04 9.86
C ASN A 211 2.04 25.58 9.78
N SER A 212 3.06 26.21 9.20
CA SER A 212 3.21 27.65 8.99
C SER A 212 3.19 28.00 7.50
#